data_AF-A0A7C5YXS6-F1
#
_entry.id   AF-A0A7C5YXS6-F1
#
_cell.length_a   1.000
_cell.length_b   1.000
_cell.length_c   1.000
_cell.angle_alpha   90.00
_cell.angle_beta   90.00
_cell.angle_gamma   90.00
#
_symmetry.space_group_name_H-M   'P 1'
#
loop_
_entity.id
_entity.type
_entity.pdbx_description
1 polymer ?
#
loop_
_entity_poly.entity_id
_entity_poly.type
_entity_poly.pdbx_seq_one_letter_code
_entity_poly.pdbx_strand_id
1 'polypeptide(L)'
;MGGRLVLIVAFIAAFLVFVYASLLHLTLGRAKAIKIYGYTTSALIIAGAILIMLANAAPWILEKITKVIPIAGKILLGLGIRPLGVAETVAQYQPAYVGGLPSHMLLGILVFIFIFIPMVIYELVKNRNILLVTIAVWFIFAWIATYNTAYFSDYVKLATAILIGCSIGVLLRYSKPTIIKIGSLVRIKYGFLQIVALLLALTIAIPSIWVAYAEHSTYYYMYTMVSRAEGFIIPTTVWLEVLDFIRRNTSENSLIISWWDYGYWLTGISRRATLADGATINSTRIEMLAKFFTSNINDSLQYLKQEFGVCRRDEVYVLIFSPVDVYATGNGDVYAAFPIHPAGFGDIPKFISAIVYLATYESASKGPFTTIYSYQNPYYTYATETISSNKWVVNKTITIGGQGIVAAIGLNWNSGNVINATMPRLFAWSVLKSLESLYPDLDIKLIPWIISYGIDQQGRLQTYMDLSSLVLGPVKINNVNQNLFSIAYVGISQPLTLGYNFHRYVFVSLLKLNEDVMRELCR
;
A
#
# COMPACT_ATOMS: atom_id res chain seq x y z
N MET A 1 18.27 7.30 -13.96
CA MET A 1 19.75 7.22 -13.82
C MET A 1 20.25 7.27 -12.38
N GLY A 2 19.57 7.92 -11.42
CA GLY A 2 20.09 8.09 -10.04
C GLY A 2 20.29 6.80 -9.23
N GLY A 3 19.38 5.83 -9.28
CA GLY A 3 19.44 4.64 -8.39
C GLY A 3 20.67 3.73 -8.60
N ARG A 4 21.11 3.53 -9.85
CA ARG A 4 22.32 2.74 -10.15
C ARG A 4 23.59 3.45 -9.68
N LEU A 5 23.66 4.77 -9.87
CA LEU A 5 24.78 5.58 -9.40
C LEU A 5 24.88 5.54 -7.87
N VAL A 6 23.75 5.68 -7.16
CA VAL A 6 23.71 5.59 -5.69
C VAL A 6 24.18 4.23 -5.19
N LEU A 7 23.76 3.13 -5.83
CA LEU A 7 24.23 1.78 -5.47
C LEU A 7 25.73 1.59 -5.73
N ILE A 8 26.23 2.10 -6.87
CA ILE A 8 27.66 2.06 -7.18
C ILE A 8 28.46 2.87 -6.17
N VAL A 9 28.01 4.08 -5.82
CA VAL A 9 28.66 4.94 -4.83
C VAL A 9 28.62 4.29 -3.44
N ALA A 10 27.50 3.71 -3.04
CA ALA A 10 27.36 3.00 -1.77
C ALA A 10 28.28 1.76 -1.71
N PHE A 11 28.36 1.00 -2.81
CA PHE A 11 29.26 -0.14 -2.92
C PHE A 11 30.73 0.28 -2.86
N ILE A 12 31.12 1.32 -3.60
CA ILE A 12 32.48 1.88 -3.56
C ILE A 12 32.81 2.38 -2.15
N ALA A 13 31.89 3.09 -1.49
CA ALA A 13 32.08 3.56 -0.13
C ALA A 13 32.26 2.38 0.85
N ALA A 14 31.41 1.36 0.79
CA ALA A 14 31.54 0.17 1.62
C ALA A 14 32.86 -0.59 1.35
N PHE A 15 33.25 -0.70 0.08
CA PHE A 15 34.51 -1.32 -0.32
C PHE A 15 35.71 -0.52 0.18
N LEU A 16 35.69 0.82 0.10
CA LEU A 16 36.73 1.69 0.63
C LEU A 16 36.84 1.59 2.14
N VAL A 17 35.72 1.47 2.86
CA VAL A 17 35.70 1.22 4.32
C VAL A 17 36.33 -0.13 4.65
N PHE A 18 36.04 -1.17 3.86
CA PHE A 18 36.68 -2.49 4.01
C PHE A 18 38.18 -2.46 3.73
N VAL A 19 38.60 -1.79 2.65
CA VAL A 19 40.01 -1.59 2.30
C VAL A 19 40.72 -0.80 3.40
N TYR A 20 40.11 0.26 3.91
CA TYR A 20 40.62 1.05 5.04
C TYR A 20 40.81 0.19 6.31
N ALA A 21 39.81 -0.62 6.67
CA ALA A 21 39.91 -1.55 7.79
C ALA A 21 41.05 -2.58 7.60
N SER A 22 41.19 -3.09 6.38
CA SER A 22 42.22 -4.07 6.02
C SER A 22 43.62 -3.47 6.06
N LEU A 23 43.79 -2.24 5.55
CA LEU A 23 45.04 -1.49 5.60
C LEU A 23 45.45 -1.15 7.04
N LEU A 24 44.50 -0.72 7.88
CA LEU A 24 44.76 -0.51 9.31
C LEU A 24 45.24 -1.80 9.98
N HIS A 25 44.64 -2.94 9.65
CA HIS A 25 45.01 -4.23 10.21
C HIS A 25 46.41 -4.68 9.76
N LEU A 26 46.77 -4.44 8.50
CA LEU A 26 48.09 -4.72 7.93
C LEU A 26 49.20 -3.84 8.53
N THR A 27 48.91 -2.56 8.80
CA THR A 27 49.93 -1.58 9.20
C THR A 27 50.15 -1.48 10.70
N LEU A 28 49.09 -1.60 11.51
CA LEU A 28 49.13 -1.28 12.94
C LEU A 28 48.96 -2.50 13.86
N GLY A 29 48.71 -3.68 13.27
CA GLY A 29 48.37 -4.89 13.99
C GLY A 29 46.96 -4.86 14.58
N ARG A 30 46.43 -6.05 14.88
CA ARG A 30 45.00 -6.29 15.20
C ARG A 30 44.45 -5.36 16.31
N ALA A 31 45.20 -5.17 17.39
CA ALA A 31 44.72 -4.41 18.55
C ALA A 31 44.60 -2.89 18.30
N LYS A 32 45.58 -2.26 17.64
CA LYS A 32 45.53 -0.82 17.31
C LYS A 32 44.57 -0.55 16.16
N ALA A 33 44.52 -1.43 15.16
CA ALA A 33 43.60 -1.34 14.04
C ALA A 33 42.14 -1.32 14.47
N ILE A 34 41.74 -2.23 15.37
CA ILE A 34 40.37 -2.27 15.91
C ILE A 34 40.01 -0.97 16.63
N LYS A 35 40.95 -0.40 17.38
CA LYS A 35 40.72 0.84 18.14
C LYS A 35 40.50 2.04 17.23
N ILE A 36 41.38 2.23 16.24
CA ILE A 36 41.31 3.34 15.27
C ILE A 36 40.10 3.18 14.35
N TYR A 37 39.87 1.97 13.84
CA TYR A 37 38.69 1.66 13.06
C TYR A 37 37.44 2.04 13.85
N GLY A 38 37.32 1.58 15.10
CA GLY A 38 36.21 1.91 15.98
C GLY A 38 36.00 3.42 16.18
N TYR A 39 37.05 4.20 16.46
CA TYR A 39 36.92 5.65 16.56
C TYR A 39 36.41 6.29 15.26
N THR A 40 36.94 5.87 14.11
CA THR A 40 36.49 6.40 12.82
C THR A 40 35.06 5.99 12.47
N THR A 41 34.65 4.74 12.76
CA THR A 41 33.25 4.32 12.54
C THR A 41 32.31 5.06 13.48
N SER A 42 32.66 5.21 14.76
CA SER A 42 31.88 5.99 15.71
C SER A 42 31.77 7.46 15.29
N ALA A 43 32.85 8.08 14.82
CA ALA A 43 32.82 9.44 14.29
C ALA A 43 31.90 9.58 13.06
N LEU A 44 31.96 8.62 12.12
CA LEU A 44 31.06 8.59 10.96
C LEU A 44 29.59 8.41 11.36
N ILE A 45 29.31 7.54 12.34
CA ILE A 45 27.95 7.35 12.87
C ILE A 45 27.44 8.62 13.53
N ILE A 46 28.26 9.27 14.37
CA ILE A 46 27.90 10.53 15.03
C ILE A 46 27.68 11.63 13.99
N ALA A 47 28.57 11.76 13.01
CA ALA A 47 28.41 12.72 11.92
C ALA A 47 27.13 12.46 11.13
N GLY A 48 26.83 11.20 10.79
CA GLY A 48 25.58 10.80 10.14
C GLY A 48 24.34 11.13 10.99
N ALA A 49 24.38 10.86 12.30
CA ALA A 49 23.31 11.18 13.22
C ALA A 49 23.06 12.69 13.34
N ILE A 50 24.13 13.49 13.44
CA ILE A 50 24.05 14.96 13.43
C ILE A 50 23.45 15.44 12.10
N LEU A 51 23.86 14.85 10.98
CA LEU A 51 23.35 15.22 9.66
C LEU A 51 21.86 14.91 9.53
N ILE A 52 21.39 13.80 10.10
CA ILE A 52 19.95 13.47 10.19
C ILE A 52 19.22 14.45 11.11
N MET A 53 19.77 14.79 12.28
CA MET A 53 19.17 15.77 13.19
C MET A 53 19.06 17.16 12.53
N LEU A 54 20.10 17.60 11.82
CA LEU A 54 20.10 18.85 11.06
C LEU A 54 19.11 18.79 9.89
N ALA A 55 19.00 17.66 9.21
CA ALA A 55 18.03 17.45 8.14
C ALA A 55 16.58 17.58 8.66
N ASN A 56 16.30 17.07 9.86
CA ASN A 56 15.00 17.20 10.49
C ASN A 56 14.74 18.63 11.02
N ALA A 57 15.76 19.32 11.51
CA ALA A 57 15.64 20.69 12.01
C ALA A 57 15.50 21.74 10.88
N ALA A 58 16.07 21.46 9.70
CA ALA A 58 16.04 22.36 8.55
C ALA A 58 15.76 21.60 7.23
N PRO A 59 14.50 21.19 6.99
CA PRO A 59 14.13 20.38 5.82
C PRO A 59 14.49 21.01 4.47
N TRP A 60 14.50 22.35 4.40
CA TRP A 60 14.83 23.13 3.20
C TRP A 60 16.31 22.98 2.76
N ILE A 61 17.23 22.69 3.68
CA ILE A 61 18.64 22.42 3.35
C ILE A 61 18.75 21.10 2.60
N LEU A 62 18.00 20.10 3.06
CA LEU A 62 17.99 18.78 2.43
C LEU A 62 17.35 18.84 1.04
N GLU A 63 16.33 19.67 0.83
CA GLU A 63 15.74 19.92 -0.49
C GLU A 63 16.74 20.50 -1.50
N LYS A 64 17.66 21.37 -1.04
CA LYS A 64 18.77 21.87 -1.87
C LYS A 64 19.79 20.77 -2.18
N ILE A 65 20.13 19.93 -1.20
CA ILE A 65 21.10 18.84 -1.38
C ILE A 65 20.53 17.76 -2.30
N THR A 66 19.25 17.40 -2.18
CA THR A 66 18.60 16.36 -2.99
C THR A 66 18.40 16.77 -4.44
N LYS A 67 18.36 18.08 -4.74
CA LYS A 67 18.43 18.61 -6.11
C LYS A 67 19.81 18.42 -6.76
N VAL A 68 20.89 18.33 -5.97
CA VAL A 68 22.28 18.18 -6.45
C VAL A 68 22.73 16.72 -6.42
N ILE A 69 22.33 15.96 -5.41
CA ILE A 69 22.59 14.52 -5.26
C ILE A 69 21.23 13.83 -5.30
N PRO A 70 20.89 13.05 -6.35
CA PRO A 70 19.63 12.34 -6.41
C PRO A 70 19.62 11.20 -5.38
N ILE A 71 19.28 11.54 -4.13
CA ILE A 71 18.98 10.58 -3.09
C ILE A 71 17.68 9.90 -3.51
N ALA A 72 17.71 8.58 -3.65
CA ALA A 72 16.52 7.81 -4.02
C ALA A 72 15.37 8.15 -3.06
N GLY A 73 14.20 8.51 -3.58
CA GLY A 73 13.07 9.01 -2.77
C GLY A 73 12.71 8.10 -1.59
N LYS A 74 12.91 6.79 -1.72
CA LYS A 74 12.72 5.80 -0.65
C LYS A 74 13.63 6.01 0.57
N ILE A 75 14.86 6.48 0.37
CA ILE A 75 15.80 6.74 1.47
C ILE A 75 15.34 7.97 2.26
N LEU A 76 14.88 9.03 1.58
CA LEU A 76 14.32 10.22 2.24
C LEU A 76 13.12 9.85 3.10
N LEU A 77 12.21 9.02 2.57
CA LEU A 77 11.06 8.51 3.32
C LEU A 77 11.50 7.74 4.57
N GLY A 78 12.50 6.86 4.46
CA GLY A 78 13.06 6.17 5.62
C GLY A 78 13.68 7.11 6.66
N LEU A 79 14.23 8.25 6.24
CA LEU A 79 14.72 9.28 7.15
C LEU A 79 13.60 10.14 7.77
N GLY A 80 12.35 9.98 7.33
CA GLY A 80 11.19 10.75 7.79
C GLY A 80 10.89 11.99 6.94
N ILE A 81 11.64 12.22 5.86
CA ILE A 81 11.36 13.31 4.91
C ILE A 81 10.37 12.85 3.86
N ARG A 82 9.26 13.58 3.75
CA ARG A 82 8.11 13.26 2.91
C ARG A 82 7.93 14.29 1.78
N PRO A 83 8.56 14.08 0.62
CA PRO A 83 8.37 14.96 -0.53
C PRO A 83 6.97 14.77 -1.13
N LEU A 84 6.35 15.86 -1.57
CA LEU A 84 5.07 15.82 -2.28
C LEU A 84 5.16 14.97 -3.56
N GLY A 85 4.07 14.27 -3.89
CA GLY A 85 3.92 13.52 -5.13
C GLY A 85 3.54 12.06 -4.92
N VAL A 86 3.84 11.22 -5.93
CA VAL A 86 3.38 9.82 -6.00
C VAL A 86 3.79 9.01 -4.77
N ALA A 87 4.95 9.31 -4.17
CA ALA A 87 5.44 8.65 -2.97
C ALA A 87 4.44 8.70 -1.80
N GLU A 88 3.78 9.84 -1.56
CA GLU A 88 2.82 9.97 -0.45
C GLU A 88 1.55 9.14 -0.66
N THR A 89 1.26 8.72 -1.89
CA THR A 89 0.08 7.91 -2.21
C THR A 89 0.30 6.41 -2.08
N VAL A 90 1.56 5.97 -2.00
CA VAL A 90 1.90 4.55 -1.94
C VAL A 90 1.63 4.05 -0.52
N ALA A 91 0.78 3.04 -0.39
CA ALA A 91 0.39 2.48 0.91
C ALA A 91 1.61 2.01 1.73
N GLN A 92 2.59 1.38 1.07
CA GLN A 92 3.81 0.90 1.74
C GLN A 92 4.75 2.03 2.17
N TYR A 93 4.56 3.26 1.69
CA TYR A 93 5.38 4.40 2.12
C TYR A 93 4.78 5.14 3.32
N GLN A 94 3.60 4.72 3.79
CA GLN A 94 3.02 5.24 5.02
C GLN A 94 3.84 4.81 6.25
N PRO A 95 3.81 5.59 7.34
CA PRO A 95 4.50 5.19 8.56
C PRO A 95 3.95 3.87 9.10
N ALA A 96 4.82 3.01 9.61
CA ALA A 96 4.40 1.70 10.10
C ALA A 96 3.49 1.78 11.33
N TYR A 97 3.47 2.90 12.06
CA TYR A 97 2.65 3.08 13.27
C TYR A 97 1.20 3.47 12.98
N VAL A 98 0.83 3.74 11.72
CA VAL A 98 -0.56 4.05 11.35
C VAL A 98 -1.42 2.82 11.61
N GLY A 99 -2.33 2.89 12.59
CA GLY A 99 -3.12 1.75 13.07
C GLY A 99 -2.48 0.95 14.21
N GLY A 100 -1.33 1.41 14.74
CA GLY A 100 -0.59 0.78 15.83
C GLY A 100 0.80 0.30 15.39
N LEU A 101 1.72 0.14 16.36
CA LEU A 101 3.04 -0.41 16.11
C LEU A 101 2.95 -1.91 15.77
N PRO A 102 3.50 -2.36 14.63
CA PRO A 102 3.47 -3.78 14.28
C PRO A 102 4.14 -4.65 15.34
N SER A 103 3.57 -5.81 15.63
CA SER A 103 4.04 -6.73 16.67
C SER A 103 5.52 -7.13 16.53
N HIS A 104 6.00 -7.30 15.30
CA HIS A 104 7.40 -7.62 15.01
C HIS A 104 8.35 -6.46 15.36
N MET A 105 7.93 -5.20 15.20
CA MET A 105 8.73 -4.03 15.60
C MET A 105 8.78 -3.90 17.13
N LEU A 106 7.66 -4.19 17.79
CA LEU A 106 7.57 -4.22 19.25
C LEU A 106 8.46 -5.31 19.84
N LEU A 107 8.39 -6.53 19.30
CA LEU A 107 9.27 -7.63 19.69
C LEU A 107 10.75 -7.24 19.49
N GLY A 108 11.09 -6.69 18.32
CA GLY A 108 12.45 -6.26 18.03
C GLY A 108 12.99 -5.24 19.03
N ILE A 109 12.21 -4.21 19.38
CA ILE A 109 12.67 -3.17 20.33
C ILE A 109 12.80 -3.71 21.76
N LEU A 110 11.91 -4.63 22.19
CA LEU A 110 12.00 -5.26 23.51
C LEU A 110 13.25 -6.14 23.63
N VAL A 111 13.51 -7.01 22.64
CA VAL A 111 14.73 -7.82 22.64
C VAL A 111 15.97 -6.92 22.55
N PHE A 112 15.91 -5.84 21.77
CA PHE A 112 17.01 -4.89 21.67
C PHE A 112 17.37 -4.25 23.03
N ILE A 113 16.39 -3.68 23.73
CA ILE A 113 16.60 -2.96 24.99
C ILE A 113 17.02 -3.90 26.12
N PHE A 114 16.27 -5.00 26.31
CA PHE A 114 16.43 -5.83 27.51
C PHE A 114 17.49 -6.92 27.37
N ILE A 115 17.82 -7.33 26.16
CA ILE A 115 18.72 -8.47 25.92
C ILE A 115 19.97 -8.00 25.19
N PHE A 116 19.81 -7.32 24.05
CA PHE A 116 20.94 -7.03 23.17
C PHE A 116 21.84 -5.90 23.68
N ILE A 117 21.29 -4.77 24.14
CA ILE A 117 22.09 -3.65 24.65
C ILE A 117 23.00 -4.07 25.82
N PRO A 118 22.50 -4.76 26.88
CA PRO A 118 23.36 -5.24 27.95
C PRO A 118 24.47 -6.16 27.46
N MET A 119 24.18 -7.06 26.51
CA MET A 119 25.19 -7.93 25.91
C MET A 119 26.24 -7.16 25.12
N VAL A 120 25.82 -6.19 24.31
CA VAL A 120 26.72 -5.33 23.53
C VAL A 120 27.65 -4.58 24.47
N ILE A 121 27.14 -3.99 25.55
CA ILE A 121 27.94 -3.27 26.54
C ILE A 121 28.97 -4.21 27.17
N TYR A 122 28.54 -5.39 27.62
CA TYR A 122 29.43 -6.36 28.25
C TYR A 122 30.53 -6.85 27.29
N GLU A 123 30.17 -7.23 26.06
CA GLU A 123 31.11 -7.68 25.02
C GLU A 123 32.07 -6.58 24.56
N LEU A 124 31.59 -5.33 24.51
CA LEU A 124 32.42 -4.18 24.19
C LEU A 124 33.44 -3.89 25.30
N VAL A 125 33.02 -3.95 26.57
CA VAL A 125 33.89 -3.66 27.72
C VAL A 125 34.89 -4.78 27.95
N LYS A 126 34.43 -6.04 27.98
CA LYS A 126 35.25 -7.21 28.35
C LYS A 126 36.08 -7.74 27.18
N ASN A 127 35.44 -7.96 26.03
CA ASN A 127 36.05 -8.65 24.89
C ASN A 127 36.49 -7.71 23.79
N ARG A 128 36.23 -6.40 23.92
CA ARG A 128 36.48 -5.38 22.89
C ARG A 128 35.85 -5.74 21.54
N ASN A 129 34.70 -6.43 21.57
CA ASN A 129 34.01 -6.88 20.37
C ASN A 129 33.10 -5.78 19.80
N ILE A 130 33.55 -5.16 18.71
CA ILE A 130 32.83 -4.06 18.06
C ILE A 130 31.74 -4.53 17.08
N LEU A 131 31.72 -5.82 16.73
CA LEU A 131 30.78 -6.35 15.75
C LEU A 131 29.33 -6.23 16.25
N LEU A 132 29.09 -6.53 17.53
CA LEU A 132 27.76 -6.40 18.14
C LEU A 132 27.28 -4.94 18.19
N VAL A 133 28.21 -3.99 18.35
CA VAL A 133 27.89 -2.54 18.24
C VAL A 133 27.43 -2.20 16.83
N THR A 134 28.07 -2.77 15.81
CA THR A 134 27.68 -2.55 14.41
C THR A 134 26.29 -3.10 14.12
N ILE A 135 25.96 -4.28 14.65
CA ILE A 135 24.61 -4.88 14.53
C ILE A 135 23.59 -4.01 15.27
N ALA A 136 23.93 -3.46 16.45
CA ALA A 136 23.04 -2.58 17.19
C ALA A 136 22.71 -1.30 16.42
N VAL A 137 23.73 -0.68 15.83
CA VAL A 137 23.57 0.53 15.00
C VAL A 137 22.72 0.23 13.76
N TRP A 138 22.98 -0.89 13.08
CA TRP A 138 22.19 -1.30 11.93
C TRP A 138 20.72 -1.55 12.28
N PHE A 139 20.44 -2.21 13.42
CA PHE A 139 19.07 -2.39 13.92
C PHE A 139 18.38 -1.05 14.16
N ILE A 140 19.04 -0.09 14.81
CA ILE A 140 18.47 1.25 15.06
C ILE A 140 18.07 1.93 13.75
N PHE A 141 18.95 1.93 12.75
CA PHE A 141 18.65 2.53 11.44
C PHE A 141 17.50 1.83 10.72
N ALA A 142 17.48 0.49 10.72
CA ALA A 142 16.38 -0.27 10.14
C ALA A 142 15.06 0.05 10.84
N TRP A 143 15.08 0.12 12.18
CA TRP A 143 13.91 0.40 13.01
C TRP A 143 13.35 1.80 12.74
N ILE A 144 14.20 2.83 12.72
CA ILE A 144 13.80 4.20 12.37
C ILE A 144 13.24 4.26 10.93
N ALA A 145 13.91 3.62 9.97
CA ALA A 145 13.45 3.58 8.60
C ALA A 145 12.06 2.95 8.46
N THR A 146 11.82 1.85 9.18
CA THR A 146 10.52 1.17 9.18
C THR A 146 9.45 1.98 9.89
N TYR A 147 9.80 2.61 11.02
CA TYR A 147 8.90 3.48 11.76
C TYR A 147 8.35 4.59 10.86
N ASN A 148 9.22 5.21 10.07
CA ASN A 148 8.86 6.26 9.13
C ASN A 148 8.18 5.73 7.85
N THR A 149 8.49 4.52 7.41
CA THR A 149 8.05 3.95 6.12
C THR A 149 7.95 2.42 6.19
N ALA A 150 6.71 1.89 6.12
CA ALA A 150 6.44 0.45 6.22
C ALA A 150 7.17 -0.41 5.18
N TYR A 151 7.59 0.17 4.06
CA TYR A 151 8.40 -0.47 3.01
C TYR A 151 9.67 -1.13 3.56
N PHE A 152 10.26 -0.58 4.63
CA PHE A 152 11.46 -1.15 5.25
C PHE A 152 11.18 -2.27 6.25
N SER A 153 9.91 -2.69 6.42
CA SER A 153 9.52 -3.72 7.40
C SER A 153 10.33 -5.01 7.27
N ASP A 154 10.64 -5.44 6.04
CA ASP A 154 11.44 -6.64 5.81
C ASP A 154 12.90 -6.48 6.28
N TYR A 155 13.46 -5.27 6.21
CA TYR A 155 14.79 -4.97 6.73
C TYR A 155 14.83 -5.05 8.26
N VAL A 156 13.80 -4.55 8.95
CA VAL A 156 13.69 -4.71 10.41
C VAL A 156 13.50 -6.15 10.82
N LYS A 157 12.70 -6.93 10.08
CA LYS A 157 12.52 -8.37 10.36
C LYS A 157 13.87 -9.09 10.30
N LEU A 158 14.66 -8.82 9.26
CA LEU A 158 16.01 -9.39 9.12
C LEU A 158 16.93 -8.96 10.27
N ALA A 159 16.96 -7.66 10.59
CA ALA A 159 17.79 -7.15 11.69
C ALA A 159 17.40 -7.75 13.04
N THR A 160 16.09 -7.90 13.29
CA THR A 160 15.54 -8.52 14.51
C THR A 160 15.95 -9.99 14.61
N ALA A 161 15.85 -10.75 13.52
CA ALA A 161 16.26 -12.16 13.49
C ALA A 161 17.76 -12.34 13.81
N ILE A 162 18.62 -11.50 13.21
CA ILE A 162 20.07 -11.53 13.47
C ILE A 162 20.38 -11.17 14.93
N LEU A 163 19.72 -10.14 15.46
CA LEU A 163 19.84 -9.71 16.85
C LEU A 163 19.47 -10.84 17.81
N ILE A 164 18.35 -11.54 17.57
CA ILE A 164 17.92 -12.71 18.36
C ILE A 164 18.98 -13.82 18.28
N GLY A 165 19.43 -14.17 17.08
CA GLY A 165 20.42 -15.23 16.87
C GLY A 165 21.75 -14.93 17.56
N CYS A 166 22.26 -13.69 17.45
CA CYS A 166 23.45 -13.24 18.15
C CYS A 166 23.27 -13.26 19.66
N SER A 167 22.11 -12.87 20.17
CA SER A 167 21.81 -12.88 21.61
C SER A 167 21.89 -14.29 22.17
N ILE A 168 21.23 -15.25 21.49
CA ILE A 168 21.26 -16.67 21.86
C ILE A 168 22.69 -17.21 21.77
N GLY A 169 23.43 -16.91 20.70
CA GLY A 169 24.81 -17.35 20.51
C GLY A 169 25.76 -16.85 21.61
N VAL A 170 25.63 -15.58 22.01
CA VAL A 170 26.43 -15.00 23.10
C VAL A 170 26.09 -15.67 24.43
N LEU A 171 24.80 -15.87 24.74
CA LEU A 171 24.38 -16.57 25.96
C LEU A 171 24.94 -17.99 26.05
N LEU A 172 24.89 -18.74 24.94
CA LEU A 172 25.40 -20.12 24.88
C LEU A 172 26.94 -20.17 24.97
N ARG A 173 27.66 -19.14 24.51
CA ARG A 173 29.12 -19.07 24.64
C ARG A 173 29.59 -19.07 26.10
N TYR A 174 28.84 -18.41 26.98
CA TYR A 174 29.18 -18.29 28.40
C TYR A 174 28.72 -19.46 29.27
N SER A 175 28.03 -20.44 28.68
CA SER A 175 27.56 -21.61 29.43
C SER A 175 27.77 -22.89 28.62
N LYS A 176 28.72 -23.71 29.09
CA LYS A 176 28.96 -25.06 28.54
C LYS A 176 28.15 -26.08 29.34
N PRO A 177 27.50 -27.06 28.69
CA PRO A 177 26.78 -28.10 29.40
C PRO A 177 27.79 -29.00 30.13
N THR A 178 27.54 -29.31 31.39
CA THR A 178 28.40 -30.22 32.14
C THR A 178 27.94 -31.65 31.85
N ILE A 179 28.79 -32.42 31.18
CA ILE A 179 28.52 -33.81 30.82
C ILE A 179 29.14 -34.71 31.90
N ILE A 180 28.29 -35.43 32.63
CA ILE A 180 28.71 -36.38 33.66
C ILE A 180 28.41 -37.79 33.13
N LYS A 181 29.45 -38.60 32.88
CA LYS A 181 29.31 -40.02 32.55
C LYS A 181 29.26 -40.85 33.83
N ILE A 182 28.20 -41.64 34.00
CA ILE A 182 28.05 -42.61 35.10
C ILE A 182 27.79 -43.97 34.46
N GLY A 183 28.84 -44.78 34.29
CA GLY A 183 28.76 -46.04 33.55
C GLY A 183 28.37 -45.82 32.08
N SER A 184 27.31 -46.50 31.61
CA SER A 184 26.72 -46.31 30.28
C SER A 184 25.78 -45.11 30.18
N LEU A 185 25.41 -44.49 31.30
CA LEU A 185 24.47 -43.37 31.34
C LEU A 185 25.22 -42.03 31.26
N VAL A 186 24.78 -41.17 30.34
CA VAL A 186 25.29 -39.81 30.18
C VAL A 186 24.27 -38.83 30.77
N ARG A 187 24.62 -38.13 31.86
CA ARG A 187 23.79 -37.09 32.46
C ARG A 187 24.30 -35.72 32.05
N ILE A 188 23.46 -34.94 31.37
CA ILE A 188 23.78 -33.57 30.96
C ILE A 188 23.14 -32.61 31.96
N LYS A 189 23.95 -31.74 32.58
CA LYS A 189 23.45 -30.63 33.41
C LYS A 189 23.56 -29.34 32.62
N TYR A 190 22.42 -28.68 32.42
CA TYR A 190 22.35 -27.38 31.76
C TYR A 190 22.56 -26.24 32.76
N GLY A 191 23.32 -25.23 32.36
CA GLY A 191 23.48 -23.99 33.13
C GLY A 191 22.28 -23.05 32.98
N PHE A 192 22.11 -22.12 33.93
CA PHE A 192 21.02 -21.13 33.91
C PHE A 192 20.91 -20.38 32.58
N LEU A 193 22.02 -19.91 32.01
CA LEU A 193 22.03 -19.18 30.73
C LEU A 193 21.58 -20.04 29.54
N GLN A 194 21.78 -21.36 29.57
CA GLN A 194 21.29 -22.28 28.54
C GLN A 194 19.78 -22.45 28.64
N ILE A 195 19.24 -22.50 29.86
CA ILE A 195 17.79 -22.53 30.09
C ILE A 195 17.16 -21.23 29.59
N VAL A 196 17.75 -20.08 29.92
CA VAL A 196 17.29 -18.77 29.41
C VAL A 196 17.35 -18.70 27.89
N ALA A 197 18.45 -19.15 27.27
CA ALA A 197 18.59 -19.18 25.82
C ALA A 197 17.54 -20.10 25.16
N LEU A 198 17.27 -21.26 25.74
CA LEU A 198 16.24 -22.19 25.27
C LEU A 198 14.84 -21.58 25.39
N LEU A 199 14.51 -20.97 26.53
CA LEU A 199 13.22 -20.32 26.74
C LEU A 199 13.00 -19.14 25.78
N LEU A 200 14.05 -18.35 25.52
CA LEU A 200 14.00 -17.28 24.53
C LEU A 200 13.76 -17.84 23.13
N ALA A 201 14.46 -18.90 22.75
CA ALA A 201 14.29 -19.57 21.46
C ALA A 201 12.86 -20.11 21.29
N LEU A 202 12.31 -20.78 22.32
CA LEU A 202 10.95 -21.33 22.29
C LEU A 202 9.87 -20.24 22.23
N THR A 203 10.01 -19.19 23.04
CA THR A 203 9.08 -18.05 23.07
C THR A 203 9.00 -17.33 21.71
N ILE A 204 10.07 -17.40 20.91
CA ILE A 204 10.10 -16.80 19.57
C ILE A 204 9.64 -17.81 18.51
N ALA A 205 10.11 -19.06 18.57
CA ALA A 205 9.83 -20.08 17.57
C ALA A 205 8.34 -20.50 17.57
N ILE A 206 7.73 -20.72 18.72
CA ILE A 206 6.35 -21.24 18.82
C ILE A 206 5.34 -20.26 18.20
N PRO A 207 5.30 -18.95 18.57
CA PRO A 207 4.40 -18.01 17.93
C PRO A 207 4.71 -17.82 16.44
N SER A 208 5.99 -17.87 16.05
CA SER A 208 6.39 -17.75 14.63
C SER A 208 5.83 -18.89 13.77
N ILE A 209 5.85 -20.13 14.29
CA ILE A 209 5.24 -21.30 13.61
C ILE A 209 3.73 -21.12 13.50
N TRP A 210 3.07 -20.66 14.57
CA TRP A 210 1.62 -20.43 14.55
C TRP A 210 1.23 -19.36 13.54
N VAL A 211 1.94 -18.23 13.49
CA VAL A 211 1.71 -17.17 12.49
C VAL A 211 1.96 -17.70 11.08
N ALA A 212 3.04 -18.44 10.86
CA ALA A 212 3.34 -19.03 9.55
C ALA A 212 2.25 -20.01 9.10
N TYR A 213 1.69 -20.79 10.02
CA TYR A 213 0.58 -21.70 9.74
C TYR A 213 -0.73 -20.93 9.45
N ALA A 214 -1.05 -19.91 10.26
CA ALA A 214 -2.25 -19.10 10.09
C ALA A 214 -2.29 -18.36 8.75
N GLU A 215 -1.14 -17.90 8.26
CA GLU A 215 -1.02 -17.17 6.99
C GLU A 215 -0.79 -18.09 5.77
N HIS A 216 -0.55 -19.39 5.98
CA HIS A 216 -0.18 -20.31 4.91
C HIS A 216 -1.17 -20.32 3.75
N SER A 217 -2.48 -20.38 4.05
CA SER A 217 -3.55 -20.39 3.05
C SER A 217 -3.55 -19.10 2.22
N THR A 218 -3.38 -17.94 2.85
CA THR A 218 -3.30 -16.64 2.16
C THR A 218 -2.14 -16.62 1.16
N TYR A 219 -0.97 -17.13 1.53
CA TYR A 219 0.18 -17.19 0.62
C TYR A 219 0.02 -18.24 -0.48
N TYR A 220 -0.64 -19.37 -0.18
CA TYR A 220 -0.88 -20.44 -1.14
C TYR A 220 -1.76 -19.98 -2.31
N TYR A 221 -2.86 -19.30 -2.02
CA TYR A 221 -3.81 -18.85 -3.05
C TYR A 221 -3.37 -17.57 -3.77
N MET A 222 -2.57 -16.71 -3.13
CA MET A 222 -2.12 -15.42 -3.70
C MET A 222 -0.70 -15.45 -4.28
N TYR A 223 -0.39 -16.47 -5.09
CA TYR A 223 0.97 -16.69 -5.60
C TYR A 223 1.41 -15.73 -6.72
N THR A 224 0.49 -15.02 -7.38
CA THR A 224 0.83 -14.01 -8.39
C THR A 224 0.41 -12.60 -7.96
N MET A 225 1.12 -11.59 -8.48
CA MET A 225 0.73 -10.18 -8.27
C MET A 225 -0.64 -9.86 -8.87
N VAL A 226 -1.00 -10.47 -10.00
CA VAL A 226 -2.28 -10.26 -10.69
C VAL A 226 -3.42 -10.84 -9.86
N SER A 227 -3.27 -12.08 -9.40
CA SER A 227 -4.28 -12.76 -8.58
C SER A 227 -4.50 -12.04 -7.25
N ARG A 228 -3.43 -11.54 -6.61
CA ARG A 228 -3.53 -10.75 -5.38
C ARG A 228 -4.26 -9.41 -5.56
N ALA A 229 -4.28 -8.85 -6.77
CA ALA A 229 -4.90 -7.55 -7.02
C ALA A 229 -6.41 -7.56 -6.86
N GLU A 230 -7.04 -8.71 -7.05
CA GLU A 230 -8.49 -8.91 -6.98
C GLU A 230 -9.05 -8.87 -5.56
N GLY A 231 -8.20 -8.80 -4.54
CA GLY A 231 -8.62 -8.61 -3.15
C GLY A 231 -9.36 -9.80 -2.51
N PHE A 232 -9.61 -10.87 -3.27
CA PHE A 232 -10.27 -12.09 -2.79
C PHE A 232 -9.25 -13.13 -2.31
N ILE A 233 -9.55 -13.78 -1.18
CA ILE A 233 -8.72 -14.87 -0.62
C ILE A 233 -8.49 -15.97 -1.67
N ILE A 234 -9.54 -16.31 -2.42
CA ILE A 234 -9.46 -17.15 -3.60
C ILE A 234 -9.55 -16.20 -4.80
N PRO A 235 -8.44 -15.92 -5.48
CA PRO A 235 -8.45 -15.02 -6.61
C PRO A 235 -9.20 -15.65 -7.78
N THR A 236 -9.86 -14.81 -8.57
CA THR A 236 -10.51 -15.20 -9.82
C THR A 236 -9.53 -15.09 -10.99
N THR A 237 -10.03 -15.36 -12.20
CA THR A 237 -9.26 -15.29 -13.45
C THR A 237 -9.50 -14.02 -14.25
N VAL A 238 -10.35 -13.11 -13.75
CA VAL A 238 -10.90 -11.99 -14.53
C VAL A 238 -9.81 -11.07 -15.09
N TRP A 239 -8.77 -10.77 -14.31
CA TRP A 239 -7.67 -9.95 -14.83
C TRP A 239 -6.90 -10.64 -15.95
N LEU A 240 -6.62 -11.93 -15.81
CA LEU A 240 -5.88 -12.68 -16.82
C LEU A 240 -6.68 -12.79 -18.12
N GLU A 241 -7.99 -13.01 -18.02
CA GLU A 241 -8.90 -13.04 -19.16
C GLU A 241 -8.94 -11.68 -19.88
N VAL A 242 -9.04 -10.57 -19.15
CA VAL A 242 -9.03 -9.23 -19.74
C VAL A 242 -7.69 -8.92 -20.40
N LEU A 243 -6.57 -9.27 -19.75
CA LEU A 243 -5.24 -9.02 -20.30
C LEU A 243 -4.99 -9.84 -21.58
N ASP A 244 -5.48 -11.08 -21.64
CA ASP A 244 -5.42 -11.93 -22.84
C ASP A 244 -6.38 -11.39 -23.93
N PHE A 245 -7.57 -10.94 -23.55
CA PHE A 245 -8.49 -10.28 -24.48
C PHE A 245 -7.84 -9.05 -25.14
N ILE A 246 -7.23 -8.15 -24.36
CA ILE A 246 -6.53 -6.97 -24.87
C ILE A 246 -5.46 -7.39 -25.88
N ARG A 247 -4.69 -8.45 -25.58
CA ARG A 247 -3.64 -8.94 -26.46
C ARG A 247 -4.15 -9.46 -27.80
N ARG A 248 -5.28 -10.15 -27.80
CA ARG A 248 -5.81 -10.84 -28.99
C ARG A 248 -6.73 -9.96 -29.84
N ASN A 249 -7.38 -8.96 -29.24
CA ASN A 249 -8.50 -8.24 -29.86
C ASN A 249 -8.27 -6.73 -30.05
N THR A 250 -7.08 -6.20 -29.75
CA THR A 250 -6.74 -4.79 -30.01
C THR A 250 -5.54 -4.70 -30.96
N SER A 251 -5.38 -3.60 -31.68
CA SER A 251 -4.18 -3.36 -32.50
C SER A 251 -2.90 -3.40 -31.65
N GLU A 252 -1.79 -3.88 -32.21
CA GLU A 252 -0.48 -3.85 -31.54
C GLU A 252 -0.02 -2.42 -31.21
N ASN A 253 -0.40 -1.43 -32.02
CA ASN A 253 -0.14 -0.01 -31.76
C ASN A 253 -1.25 0.68 -30.92
N SER A 254 -2.08 -0.09 -30.21
CA SER A 254 -3.04 0.50 -29.29
C SER A 254 -2.39 1.04 -28.01
N LEU A 255 -3.01 2.08 -27.44
CA LEU A 255 -2.64 2.65 -26.15
C LEU A 255 -3.71 2.32 -25.11
N ILE A 256 -3.30 1.70 -24.01
CA ILE A 256 -4.18 1.41 -22.87
C ILE A 256 -3.83 2.38 -21.73
N ILE A 257 -4.76 3.31 -21.46
CA ILE A 257 -4.69 4.27 -20.35
C ILE A 257 -5.28 3.59 -19.11
N SER A 258 -4.44 3.32 -18.12
CA SER A 258 -4.83 2.74 -16.83
C SER A 258 -4.16 3.48 -15.70
N TRP A 259 -4.57 3.24 -14.45
CA TRP A 259 -3.74 3.61 -13.31
C TRP A 259 -2.37 2.90 -13.37
N TRP A 260 -1.35 3.51 -12.78
CA TRP A 260 0.06 3.10 -12.96
C TRP A 260 0.37 1.70 -12.39
N ASP A 261 -0.39 1.24 -11.40
CA ASP A 261 -0.25 -0.08 -10.78
C ASP A 261 -0.27 -1.23 -11.80
N TYR A 262 -1.01 -1.08 -12.90
CA TYR A 262 -1.27 -2.15 -13.88
C TYR A 262 -0.33 -2.12 -15.07
N GLY A 263 0.55 -1.11 -15.17
CA GLY A 263 1.35 -0.87 -16.39
C GLY A 263 2.29 -2.02 -16.76
N TYR A 264 2.85 -2.73 -15.77
CA TYR A 264 3.67 -3.91 -16.03
C TYR A 264 2.87 -5.09 -16.58
N TRP A 265 1.59 -5.22 -16.23
CA TRP A 265 0.76 -6.30 -16.74
C TRP A 265 0.36 -6.03 -18.19
N LEU A 266 0.03 -4.78 -18.50
CA LEU A 266 -0.29 -4.35 -19.86
C LEU A 266 0.90 -4.53 -20.81
N THR A 267 2.09 -4.16 -20.37
CA THR A 267 3.31 -4.28 -21.19
C THR A 267 3.82 -5.73 -21.25
N GLY A 268 3.82 -6.45 -20.13
CA GLY A 268 4.37 -7.81 -20.05
C GLY A 268 3.42 -8.91 -20.58
N ILE A 269 2.14 -8.86 -20.23
CA ILE A 269 1.15 -9.88 -20.59
C ILE A 269 0.43 -9.48 -21.87
N SER A 270 -0.20 -8.30 -21.88
CA SER A 270 -1.00 -7.84 -23.03
C SER A 270 -0.18 -7.34 -24.21
N ARG A 271 1.09 -6.99 -23.99
CA ARG A 271 2.00 -6.40 -24.99
C ARG A 271 1.39 -5.16 -25.65
N ARG A 272 0.84 -4.23 -24.86
CA ARG A 272 0.34 -2.93 -25.33
C ARG A 272 1.02 -1.77 -24.66
N ALA A 273 1.02 -0.62 -25.33
CA ALA A 273 1.56 0.61 -24.78
C ALA A 273 0.68 1.12 -23.64
N THR A 274 1.29 1.72 -22.63
CA THR A 274 0.61 2.40 -21.52
C THR A 274 1.39 3.67 -21.15
N LEU A 275 0.74 4.58 -20.43
CA LEU A 275 1.30 5.89 -20.08
C LEU A 275 2.18 5.89 -18.82
N ALA A 276 1.94 4.95 -17.91
CA ALA A 276 2.63 4.86 -16.63
C ALA A 276 2.73 3.41 -16.14
N ASP A 277 3.72 3.14 -15.30
CA ASP A 277 3.98 1.81 -14.74
C ASP A 277 4.40 1.84 -13.27
N GLY A 278 4.52 0.66 -12.68
CA GLY A 278 4.95 0.45 -11.30
C GLY A 278 6.40 0.85 -11.00
N ALA A 279 7.21 1.24 -11.99
CA ALA A 279 8.53 1.82 -11.73
C ALA A 279 8.40 3.24 -11.17
N THR A 280 7.35 3.97 -11.56
CA THR A 280 7.06 5.36 -11.15
C THR A 280 8.21 6.34 -11.43
N ILE A 281 9.04 6.04 -12.44
CA ILE A 281 10.24 6.82 -12.77
C ILE A 281 9.87 8.26 -13.19
N ASN A 282 8.76 8.43 -13.91
CA ASN A 282 8.27 9.72 -14.36
C ASN A 282 7.00 10.11 -13.58
N SER A 283 7.18 10.70 -12.39
CA SER A 283 6.08 11.10 -11.52
C SER A 283 5.19 12.19 -12.16
N THR A 284 5.75 13.06 -12.99
CA THR A 284 4.98 14.10 -13.70
C THR A 284 3.96 13.48 -14.65
N ARG A 285 4.30 12.38 -15.33
CA ARG A 285 3.34 11.65 -16.18
C ARG A 285 2.20 11.02 -15.36
N ILE A 286 2.49 10.53 -14.16
CA ILE A 286 1.47 10.01 -13.24
C ILE A 286 0.56 11.13 -12.73
N GLU A 287 1.11 12.32 -12.48
CA GLU A 287 0.32 13.51 -12.11
C GLU A 287 -0.63 13.94 -13.25
N MET A 288 -0.16 13.99 -14.50
CA MET A 288 -1.03 14.27 -15.65
C MET A 288 -2.14 13.23 -15.79
N LEU A 289 -1.80 11.95 -15.59
CA LEU A 289 -2.78 10.86 -15.59
C LEU A 289 -3.83 11.03 -14.48
N ALA A 290 -3.41 11.48 -13.30
CA ALA A 290 -4.32 11.77 -12.20
C ALA A 290 -5.27 12.93 -12.56
N LYS A 291 -4.73 14.02 -13.11
CA LYS A 291 -5.52 15.16 -13.60
C LYS A 291 -6.52 14.75 -14.67
N PHE A 292 -6.11 13.90 -15.62
CA PHE A 292 -7.02 13.32 -16.62
C PHE A 292 -8.18 12.57 -15.94
N PHE A 293 -7.89 11.66 -15.00
CA PHE A 293 -8.94 10.88 -14.35
C PHE A 293 -9.91 11.71 -13.49
N THR A 294 -9.47 12.83 -12.92
CA THR A 294 -10.33 13.76 -12.18
C THR A 294 -11.01 14.82 -13.04
N SER A 295 -10.57 14.99 -14.29
CA SER A 295 -11.04 16.06 -15.17
C SER A 295 -12.45 15.80 -15.71
N ASN A 296 -13.16 16.88 -16.01
CA ASN A 296 -14.43 16.84 -16.73
C ASN A 296 -14.23 16.43 -18.20
N ILE A 297 -15.32 16.26 -18.94
CA ILE A 297 -15.31 15.85 -20.36
C ILE A 297 -14.35 16.70 -21.21
N ASN A 298 -14.49 18.03 -21.16
CA ASN A 298 -13.76 18.93 -22.05
C ASN A 298 -12.26 18.92 -21.76
N ASP A 299 -11.91 18.97 -20.47
CA ASP A 299 -10.53 18.95 -20.02
C ASP A 299 -9.88 17.57 -20.30
N SER A 300 -10.64 16.48 -20.15
CA SER A 300 -10.15 15.12 -20.43
C SER A 300 -9.75 14.94 -21.90
N LEU A 301 -10.49 15.55 -22.84
CA LEU A 301 -10.15 15.55 -24.25
C LEU A 301 -8.86 16.34 -24.52
N GLN A 302 -8.63 17.45 -23.82
CA GLN A 302 -7.37 18.21 -23.95
C GLN A 302 -6.16 17.36 -23.52
N TYR A 303 -6.26 16.64 -22.41
CA TYR A 303 -5.19 15.72 -21.97
C TYR A 303 -4.92 14.61 -23.00
N LEU A 304 -5.97 14.01 -23.57
CA LEU A 304 -5.82 13.01 -24.62
C LEU A 304 -5.05 13.58 -25.82
N LYS A 305 -5.44 14.76 -26.32
CA LYS A 305 -4.82 15.41 -27.48
C LYS A 305 -3.38 15.84 -27.23
N GLN A 306 -3.15 16.60 -26.16
CA GLN A 306 -1.91 17.35 -25.96
C GLN A 306 -0.86 16.54 -25.21
N GLU A 307 -1.27 15.77 -24.21
CA GLU A 307 -0.32 15.12 -23.29
C GLU A 307 -0.07 13.65 -23.66
N PHE A 308 -1.10 12.92 -24.08
CA PHE A 308 -1.02 11.45 -24.21
C PHE A 308 -0.70 10.95 -25.62
N GLY A 309 -0.60 11.85 -26.60
CA GLY A 309 -0.16 11.52 -27.96
C GLY A 309 -1.08 10.51 -28.66
N VAL A 310 -2.39 10.57 -28.37
CA VAL A 310 -3.39 9.63 -28.88
C VAL A 310 -3.48 9.59 -30.41
N CYS A 311 -3.17 10.69 -31.09
CA CYS A 311 -3.22 10.78 -32.55
C CYS A 311 -2.16 9.96 -33.30
N ARG A 312 -1.21 9.35 -32.58
CA ARG A 312 -0.20 8.43 -33.15
C ARG A 312 -0.56 6.96 -32.94
N ARG A 313 -1.74 6.68 -32.40
CA ARG A 313 -2.21 5.36 -32.02
C ARG A 313 -3.38 4.97 -32.91
N ASP A 314 -3.45 3.69 -33.23
CA ASP A 314 -4.54 3.15 -34.03
C ASP A 314 -5.83 3.14 -33.20
N GLU A 315 -5.70 2.77 -31.93
CA GLU A 315 -6.81 2.65 -30.98
C GLU A 315 -6.35 3.12 -29.59
N VAL A 316 -7.27 3.75 -28.85
CA VAL A 316 -7.02 4.19 -27.48
C VAL A 316 -8.11 3.65 -26.59
N TYR A 317 -7.69 3.10 -25.46
CA TYR A 317 -8.58 2.53 -24.46
C TYR A 317 -8.33 3.11 -23.09
N VAL A 318 -9.37 3.16 -22.27
CA VAL A 318 -9.28 3.40 -20.83
C VAL A 318 -9.64 2.11 -20.12
N LEU A 319 -8.77 1.67 -19.21
CA LEU A 319 -8.96 0.47 -18.40
C LEU A 319 -9.17 0.86 -16.94
N ILE A 320 -10.30 0.45 -16.37
CA ILE A 320 -10.66 0.74 -14.99
C ILE A 320 -11.07 -0.55 -14.28
N PHE A 321 -10.55 -0.75 -13.08
CA PHE A 321 -10.83 -1.93 -12.25
C PHE A 321 -11.28 -1.53 -10.85
N SER A 322 -12.39 -2.09 -10.39
CA SER A 322 -12.83 -1.93 -9.00
C SER A 322 -13.83 -3.04 -8.61
N PRO A 323 -13.90 -3.44 -7.33
CA PRO A 323 -15.02 -4.22 -6.83
C PRO A 323 -16.32 -3.41 -6.90
N VAL A 324 -17.42 -4.14 -7.08
CA VAL A 324 -18.78 -3.64 -7.05
C VAL A 324 -19.59 -4.53 -6.12
N ASP A 325 -20.16 -3.93 -5.10
CA ASP A 325 -21.13 -4.54 -4.21
C ASP A 325 -22.51 -4.42 -4.85
N VAL A 326 -23.24 -5.54 -4.97
CA VAL A 326 -24.55 -5.61 -5.60
C VAL A 326 -25.54 -6.25 -4.62
N TYR A 327 -26.62 -5.54 -4.34
CA TYR A 327 -27.72 -6.00 -3.49
C TYR A 327 -29.03 -5.98 -4.26
N ALA A 328 -29.69 -7.13 -4.36
CA ALA A 328 -31.00 -7.26 -5.01
C ALA A 328 -32.12 -7.35 -3.95
N THR A 329 -33.12 -6.48 -4.07
CA THR A 329 -34.31 -6.54 -3.22
C THR A 329 -35.31 -7.56 -3.74
N GLY A 330 -36.19 -8.05 -2.86
CA GLY A 330 -37.31 -8.92 -3.25
C GLY A 330 -38.34 -8.26 -4.17
N ASN A 331 -38.29 -6.94 -4.35
CA ASN A 331 -39.23 -6.17 -5.16
C ASN A 331 -38.69 -5.85 -6.57
N GLY A 332 -37.52 -6.37 -6.94
CA GLY A 332 -36.91 -6.16 -8.27
C GLY A 332 -35.95 -4.97 -8.39
N ASP A 333 -35.78 -4.16 -7.33
CA ASP A 333 -34.74 -3.12 -7.31
C ASP A 333 -33.36 -3.72 -7.06
N VAL A 334 -32.35 -3.25 -7.81
CA VAL A 334 -30.94 -3.65 -7.61
C VAL A 334 -30.11 -2.42 -7.26
N TYR A 335 -29.38 -2.51 -6.14
CA TYR A 335 -28.47 -1.46 -5.69
C TYR A 335 -27.03 -1.88 -5.94
N ALA A 336 -26.26 -1.00 -6.57
CA ALA A 336 -24.82 -1.16 -6.77
C ALA A 336 -24.05 -0.11 -5.96
N ALA A 337 -22.93 -0.49 -5.38
CA ALA A 337 -22.03 0.42 -4.69
C ALA A 337 -20.57 0.10 -4.99
N PHE A 338 -19.72 1.14 -5.02
CA PHE A 338 -18.28 1.01 -5.21
C PHE A 338 -17.60 1.24 -3.86
N PRO A 339 -17.31 0.16 -3.10
CA PRO A 339 -16.87 0.28 -1.72
C PRO A 339 -15.53 1.01 -1.64
N ILE A 340 -15.42 2.01 -0.76
CA ILE A 340 -14.13 2.66 -0.40
C ILE A 340 -13.67 2.18 0.97
N HIS A 341 -14.53 2.30 1.97
CA HIS A 341 -14.31 1.79 3.32
C HIS A 341 -15.64 1.24 3.84
N PRO A 342 -15.68 0.06 4.48
CA PRO A 342 -14.53 -0.70 5.02
C PRO A 342 -13.89 -1.73 4.10
N ALA A 343 -14.47 -1.94 2.92
CA ALA A 343 -14.15 -3.11 2.11
C ALA A 343 -13.69 -2.76 0.68
N GLY A 344 -13.16 -1.55 0.47
CA GLY A 344 -12.71 -1.09 -0.84
C GLY A 344 -11.30 -1.53 -1.22
N PHE A 345 -11.11 -1.86 -2.49
CA PHE A 345 -9.81 -1.95 -3.17
C PHE A 345 -9.97 -1.52 -4.64
N GLY A 346 -8.90 -1.50 -5.44
CA GLY A 346 -8.97 -1.11 -6.85
C GLY A 346 -8.96 0.40 -7.09
N ASP A 347 -9.44 0.83 -8.25
CA ASP A 347 -9.30 2.21 -8.74
C ASP A 347 -10.22 3.19 -8.02
N ILE A 348 -11.44 2.83 -7.62
CA ILE A 348 -12.34 3.78 -6.95
C ILE A 348 -11.82 4.21 -5.56
N PRO A 349 -11.31 3.32 -4.71
CA PRO A 349 -10.68 3.75 -3.45
C PRO A 349 -9.37 4.49 -3.66
N LYS A 350 -8.57 4.10 -4.68
CA LYS A 350 -7.37 4.85 -5.09
C LYS A 350 -7.71 6.22 -5.65
N PHE A 351 -8.87 6.36 -6.29
CA PHE A 351 -9.32 7.62 -6.85
C PHE A 351 -9.38 8.69 -5.76
N ILE A 352 -9.99 8.35 -4.62
CA ILE A 352 -10.09 9.23 -3.47
C ILE A 352 -8.77 9.37 -2.71
N SER A 353 -8.06 8.27 -2.45
CA SER A 353 -6.86 8.29 -1.60
C SER A 353 -5.60 8.80 -2.30
N ALA A 354 -5.51 8.68 -3.62
CA ALA A 354 -4.29 8.94 -4.39
C ALA A 354 -4.53 9.86 -5.59
N ILE A 355 -5.50 9.55 -6.45
CA ILE A 355 -5.67 10.24 -7.75
C ILE A 355 -6.11 11.68 -7.53
N VAL A 356 -7.12 11.94 -6.70
CA VAL A 356 -7.53 13.30 -6.36
C VAL A 356 -6.39 14.09 -5.73
N TYR A 357 -5.68 13.49 -4.77
CA TYR A 357 -4.52 14.13 -4.14
C TYR A 357 -3.42 14.49 -5.16
N LEU A 358 -3.12 13.61 -6.12
CA LEU A 358 -2.11 13.93 -7.13
C LEU A 358 -2.60 14.97 -8.14
N ALA A 359 -3.90 15.04 -8.39
CA ALA A 359 -4.47 16.04 -9.28
C ALA A 359 -4.53 17.44 -8.65
N THR A 360 -4.84 17.53 -7.36
CA THR A 360 -5.15 18.81 -6.67
C THR A 360 -4.18 19.19 -5.56
N TYR A 361 -3.31 18.28 -5.12
CA TYR A 361 -2.52 18.36 -3.88
C TYR A 361 -3.35 18.44 -2.59
N GLU A 362 -4.66 18.20 -2.69
CA GLU A 362 -5.58 18.15 -1.55
C GLU A 362 -6.15 16.75 -1.38
N SER A 363 -6.08 16.22 -0.16
CA SER A 363 -6.61 14.89 0.14
C SER A 363 -8.14 14.94 0.11
N ALA A 364 -8.79 14.13 -0.74
CA ALA A 364 -10.25 14.06 -0.81
C ALA A 364 -10.89 13.61 0.52
N SER A 365 -10.13 12.95 1.39
CA SER A 365 -10.52 12.55 2.74
C SER A 365 -10.23 13.58 3.83
N LYS A 366 -9.50 14.67 3.53
CA LYS A 366 -9.22 15.78 4.47
C LYS A 366 -9.96 17.03 3.99
N GLY A 367 -11.18 17.24 4.48
CA GLY A 367 -11.98 18.42 4.16
C GLY A 367 -13.43 18.24 4.61
N PRO A 368 -14.31 19.25 4.41
CA PRO A 368 -15.73 19.09 4.70
C PRO A 368 -16.31 18.06 3.72
N PHE A 369 -16.90 16.98 4.24
CA PHE A 369 -17.58 15.92 3.51
C PHE A 369 -19.05 15.88 3.92
N THR A 370 -19.93 15.42 3.03
CA THR A 370 -21.32 15.20 3.40
C THR A 370 -21.37 14.07 4.43
N THR A 371 -21.79 14.40 5.65
CA THR A 371 -21.81 13.48 6.78
C THR A 371 -23.23 12.98 7.05
N ILE A 372 -23.36 11.65 7.05
CA ILE A 372 -24.57 10.96 7.49
C ILE A 372 -24.33 10.48 8.93
N TYR A 373 -25.20 10.88 9.86
CA TYR A 373 -25.10 10.46 11.25
C TYR A 373 -26.06 9.32 11.57
N SER A 374 -25.59 8.38 12.39
CA SER A 374 -26.38 7.30 12.96
C SER A 374 -26.05 7.12 14.45
N TYR A 375 -27.08 6.86 15.26
CA TYR A 375 -26.95 6.75 16.72
C TYR A 375 -27.04 5.29 17.16
N GLN A 376 -25.93 4.73 17.66
CA GLN A 376 -25.79 3.37 18.22
C GLN A 376 -26.18 2.18 17.33
N ASN A 377 -27.07 2.35 16.34
CA ASN A 377 -27.66 1.31 15.50
C ASN A 377 -28.05 1.92 14.12
N PRO A 378 -27.77 1.27 12.97
CA PRO A 378 -28.00 1.82 11.63
C PRO A 378 -29.44 2.27 11.28
N TYR A 379 -30.45 1.98 12.10
CA TYR A 379 -31.86 2.23 11.74
C TYR A 379 -32.33 3.69 11.92
N TYR A 380 -31.67 4.49 12.76
CA TYR A 380 -31.96 5.93 12.88
C TYR A 380 -30.86 6.74 12.20
N THR A 381 -31.15 7.21 10.99
CA THR A 381 -30.20 7.91 10.14
C THR A 381 -30.78 9.24 9.67
N TYR A 382 -30.00 10.31 9.76
CA TYR A 382 -30.31 11.59 9.13
C TYR A 382 -29.05 12.23 8.56
N ALA A 383 -29.20 12.97 7.46
CA ALA A 383 -28.15 13.80 6.89
C ALA A 383 -28.13 15.16 7.60
N THR A 384 -26.95 15.66 7.94
CA THR A 384 -26.79 16.91 8.72
C THR A 384 -26.35 18.09 7.89
N GLU A 385 -25.59 17.85 6.82
CA GLU A 385 -25.24 18.88 5.84
C GLU A 385 -26.18 18.79 4.64
N THR A 386 -26.56 19.95 4.10
CA THR A 386 -27.13 20.02 2.75
C THR A 386 -26.16 19.31 1.80
N ILE A 387 -26.64 18.30 1.06
CA ILE A 387 -25.84 17.50 0.13
C ILE A 387 -25.06 18.46 -0.77
N SER A 388 -23.75 18.57 -0.52
CA SER A 388 -22.94 19.55 -1.22
C SER A 388 -22.58 19.01 -2.60
N SER A 389 -22.98 19.75 -3.63
CA SER A 389 -22.78 19.37 -5.03
C SER A 389 -21.30 19.28 -5.46
N ASN A 390 -20.35 19.74 -4.64
CA ASN A 390 -18.95 19.84 -5.01
C ASN A 390 -18.02 18.93 -4.19
N LYS A 391 -18.54 18.06 -3.32
CA LYS A 391 -17.71 17.18 -2.48
C LYS A 391 -17.50 15.83 -3.12
N TRP A 392 -16.27 15.32 -3.09
CA TRP A 392 -15.91 14.00 -3.63
C TRP A 392 -16.52 12.82 -2.88
N VAL A 393 -16.69 12.98 -1.56
CA VAL A 393 -16.93 11.87 -0.63
C VAL A 393 -18.15 12.16 0.25
N VAL A 394 -18.93 11.11 0.50
CA VAL A 394 -19.88 11.05 1.60
C VAL A 394 -19.30 10.07 2.63
N ASN A 395 -19.38 10.43 3.91
CA ASN A 395 -19.08 9.48 4.97
C ASN A 395 -20.27 9.27 5.91
N LYS A 396 -20.26 8.11 6.54
CA LYS A 396 -21.15 7.78 7.64
C LYS A 396 -20.35 7.84 8.93
N THR A 397 -20.87 8.58 9.90
CA THR A 397 -20.32 8.63 11.26
C THR A 397 -21.32 8.02 12.23
N ILE A 398 -20.87 7.04 13.02
CA ILE A 398 -21.63 6.49 14.13
C ILE A 398 -21.11 7.07 15.44
N THR A 399 -22.01 7.48 16.33
CA THR A 399 -21.62 8.00 17.65
C THR A 399 -21.65 6.89 18.69
N ILE A 400 -20.50 6.62 19.32
CA ILE A 400 -20.30 5.60 20.34
C ILE A 400 -19.73 6.27 21.59
N GLY A 401 -20.48 6.28 22.70
CA GLY A 401 -20.02 6.88 23.95
C GLY A 401 -19.65 8.38 23.85
N GLY A 402 -20.27 9.12 22.93
CA GLY A 402 -19.96 10.53 22.66
C GLY A 402 -18.83 10.78 21.66
N GLN A 403 -18.15 9.74 21.17
CA GLN A 403 -17.15 9.85 20.09
C GLN A 403 -17.73 9.42 18.74
N GLY A 404 -17.47 10.20 17.69
CA GLY A 404 -17.84 9.87 16.32
C GLY A 404 -16.78 9.00 15.64
N ILE A 405 -17.19 7.82 15.15
CA ILE A 405 -16.33 6.90 14.40
C ILE A 405 -16.83 6.81 12.96
N VAL A 406 -15.92 6.88 11.99
CA VAL A 406 -16.25 6.72 10.57
C VAL A 406 -16.58 5.26 10.29
N ALA A 407 -17.83 4.98 10.00
CA ALA A 407 -18.36 3.63 9.79
C ALA A 407 -18.32 3.20 8.31
N ALA A 408 -18.50 4.14 7.38
CA ALA A 408 -18.44 3.91 5.95
C ALA A 408 -17.99 5.17 5.20
N ILE A 409 -17.34 4.97 4.05
CA ILE A 409 -16.96 6.04 3.12
C ILE A 409 -17.34 5.59 1.71
N GLY A 410 -17.95 6.47 0.93
CA GLY A 410 -18.31 6.23 -0.46
C GLY A 410 -18.19 7.48 -1.34
N LEU A 411 -18.25 7.31 -2.65
CA LEU A 411 -18.30 8.43 -3.59
C LEU A 411 -19.63 9.19 -3.45
N ASN A 412 -19.55 10.52 -3.48
CA ASN A 412 -20.74 11.36 -3.52
C ASN A 412 -21.31 11.42 -4.94
N TRP A 413 -22.14 10.43 -5.30
CA TRP A 413 -22.74 10.37 -6.63
C TRP A 413 -23.67 11.54 -6.94
N ASN A 414 -24.10 12.33 -5.96
CA ASN A 414 -24.87 13.55 -6.17
C ASN A 414 -23.99 14.78 -6.44
N SER A 415 -22.65 14.63 -6.43
CA SER A 415 -21.73 15.70 -6.73
C SER A 415 -21.45 15.81 -8.22
N GLY A 416 -21.50 17.05 -8.74
CA GLY A 416 -21.03 17.37 -10.09
C GLY A 416 -19.55 17.04 -10.29
N ASN A 417 -18.72 17.13 -9.25
CA ASN A 417 -17.30 16.75 -9.34
C ASN A 417 -17.14 15.24 -9.59
N VAL A 418 -17.92 14.41 -8.90
CA VAL A 418 -17.88 12.95 -9.07
C VAL A 418 -18.51 12.54 -10.40
N ILE A 419 -19.70 13.07 -10.72
CA ILE A 419 -20.40 12.71 -11.97
C ILE A 419 -19.61 13.16 -13.20
N ASN A 420 -18.95 14.31 -13.17
CA ASN A 420 -18.22 14.81 -14.34
C ASN A 420 -16.80 14.26 -14.45
N ALA A 421 -16.19 13.81 -13.35
CA ALA A 421 -14.84 13.26 -13.37
C ALA A 421 -14.74 12.00 -14.24
N THR A 422 -13.69 11.94 -15.06
CA THR A 422 -13.52 10.92 -16.10
C THR A 422 -13.56 9.49 -15.56
N MET A 423 -12.74 9.15 -14.55
CA MET A 423 -12.69 7.77 -14.03
C MET A 423 -13.99 7.29 -13.37
N PRO A 424 -14.54 7.98 -12.33
CA PRO A 424 -15.75 7.51 -11.66
C PRO A 424 -16.95 7.47 -12.61
N ARG A 425 -17.10 8.44 -13.52
CA ARG A 425 -18.17 8.45 -14.53
C ARG A 425 -18.07 7.27 -15.48
N LEU A 426 -16.89 7.05 -16.08
CA LEU A 426 -16.69 5.98 -17.06
C LEU A 426 -16.90 4.60 -16.43
N PHE A 427 -16.42 4.40 -15.21
CA PHE A 427 -16.60 3.15 -14.49
C PHE A 427 -18.06 2.93 -14.06
N ALA A 428 -18.72 3.97 -13.53
CA ALA A 428 -20.14 3.89 -13.19
C ALA A 428 -20.98 3.53 -14.41
N TRP A 429 -20.75 4.23 -15.52
CA TRP A 429 -21.43 3.97 -16.78
C TRP A 429 -21.19 2.55 -17.30
N SER A 430 -19.95 2.06 -17.30
CA SER A 430 -19.63 0.73 -17.82
C SER A 430 -20.27 -0.39 -16.98
N VAL A 431 -20.25 -0.25 -15.66
CA VAL A 431 -20.88 -1.21 -14.74
C VAL A 431 -22.39 -1.20 -14.94
N LEU A 432 -23.04 -0.03 -14.89
CA LEU A 432 -24.50 0.07 -15.02
C LEU A 432 -24.97 -0.46 -16.38
N LYS A 433 -24.29 -0.11 -17.48
CA LYS A 433 -24.65 -0.59 -18.81
C LYS A 433 -24.47 -2.10 -18.97
N SER A 434 -23.42 -2.66 -18.36
CA SER A 434 -23.19 -4.11 -18.38
C SER A 434 -24.27 -4.85 -17.59
N LEU A 435 -24.63 -4.34 -16.42
CA LEU A 435 -25.68 -4.91 -15.59
C LEU A 435 -27.06 -4.81 -16.27
N GLU A 436 -27.40 -3.67 -16.90
CA GLU A 436 -28.64 -3.52 -17.69
C GLU A 436 -28.69 -4.49 -18.87
N SER A 437 -27.55 -4.73 -19.53
CA SER A 437 -27.50 -5.68 -20.65
C SER A 437 -27.71 -7.13 -20.20
N LEU A 438 -27.26 -7.47 -18.99
CA LEU A 438 -27.43 -8.80 -18.41
C LEU A 438 -28.83 -8.97 -17.80
N TYR A 439 -29.41 -7.90 -17.27
CA TYR A 439 -30.68 -7.89 -16.54
C TYR A 439 -31.54 -6.69 -16.97
N PRO A 440 -32.14 -6.73 -18.17
CA PRO A 440 -32.86 -5.60 -18.76
C PRO A 440 -34.11 -5.18 -17.98
N ASP A 441 -34.68 -6.09 -17.19
CA ASP A 441 -35.92 -5.86 -16.44
C ASP A 441 -35.69 -5.23 -15.05
N LEU A 442 -34.43 -5.04 -14.64
CA LEU A 442 -34.08 -4.54 -13.30
C LEU A 442 -33.73 -3.04 -13.33
N ASP A 443 -34.29 -2.26 -12.40
CA ASP A 443 -33.93 -0.85 -12.19
C ASP A 443 -32.67 -0.78 -11.31
N ILE A 444 -31.51 -0.60 -11.95
CA ILE A 444 -30.21 -0.58 -11.27
C ILE A 444 -29.90 0.83 -10.77
N LYS A 445 -29.61 0.92 -9.46
CA LYS A 445 -29.46 2.16 -8.71
C LYS A 445 -28.07 2.22 -8.07
N LEU A 446 -27.35 3.31 -8.28
CA LEU A 446 -26.03 3.53 -7.70
C LEU A 446 -26.15 4.24 -6.35
N ILE A 447 -25.51 3.68 -5.33
CA ILE A 447 -25.44 4.25 -3.98
C ILE A 447 -24.00 4.33 -3.48
N PRO A 448 -23.69 5.24 -2.54
CA PRO A 448 -22.33 5.39 -2.01
C PRO A 448 -21.72 4.14 -1.37
N TRP A 449 -22.50 3.37 -0.60
CA TRP A 449 -22.05 2.14 0.06
C TRP A 449 -23.23 1.20 0.36
N ILE A 450 -22.93 -0.10 0.49
CA ILE A 450 -23.84 -1.15 1.00
C ILE A 450 -23.33 -1.74 2.33
N ILE A 451 -22.02 -1.70 2.58
CA ILE A 451 -21.42 -2.22 3.82
C ILE A 451 -21.01 -1.05 4.72
N SER A 452 -21.32 -1.16 6.01
CA SER A 452 -20.87 -0.23 7.06
C SER A 452 -20.48 -1.00 8.32
N TYR A 453 -19.71 -0.36 9.20
CA TYR A 453 -19.57 -0.83 10.58
C TYR A 453 -20.77 -0.46 11.45
N GLY A 454 -21.00 -1.28 12.48
CA GLY A 454 -21.97 -1.05 13.55
C GLY A 454 -21.56 -1.79 14.83
N ILE A 455 -22.32 -1.60 15.90
CA ILE A 455 -22.13 -2.32 17.17
C ILE A 455 -23.15 -3.47 17.26
N ASP A 456 -22.67 -4.67 17.57
CA ASP A 456 -23.53 -5.81 17.88
C ASP A 456 -24.19 -5.70 19.27
N GLN A 457 -25.13 -6.59 19.58
CA GLN A 457 -25.82 -6.59 20.88
C GLN A 457 -24.85 -6.82 22.08
N GLN A 458 -23.63 -7.27 21.83
CA GLN A 458 -22.58 -7.51 22.83
C GLN A 458 -21.57 -6.36 22.91
N GLY A 459 -21.80 -5.24 22.22
CA GLY A 459 -20.92 -4.07 22.28
C GLY A 459 -19.68 -4.15 21.38
N ARG A 460 -19.62 -5.10 20.44
CA ARG A 460 -18.45 -5.31 19.56
C ARG A 460 -18.67 -4.66 18.20
N LEU A 461 -17.60 -4.08 17.64
CA LEU A 461 -17.61 -3.53 16.29
C LEU A 461 -17.65 -4.67 15.25
N GLN A 462 -18.64 -4.65 14.37
CA GLN A 462 -18.86 -5.65 13.32
C GLN A 462 -19.29 -4.98 12.01
N THR A 463 -19.07 -5.64 10.88
CA THR A 463 -19.57 -5.21 9.57
C THR A 463 -21.01 -5.66 9.36
N TYR A 464 -21.86 -4.78 8.83
CA TYR A 464 -23.26 -5.05 8.52
C TYR A 464 -23.63 -4.55 7.13
N MET A 465 -24.70 -5.11 6.59
CA MET A 465 -25.41 -4.51 5.46
C MET A 465 -26.10 -3.23 5.93
N ASP A 466 -25.89 -2.15 5.19
CA ASP A 466 -26.32 -0.80 5.51
C ASP A 466 -26.67 -0.03 4.24
N LEU A 467 -27.97 0.25 4.08
CA LEU A 467 -28.51 1.02 2.97
C LEU A 467 -28.92 2.44 3.38
N SER A 468 -28.45 2.94 4.52
CA SER A 468 -28.76 4.29 5.01
C SER A 468 -28.34 5.41 4.04
N SER A 469 -27.43 5.12 3.12
CA SER A 469 -27.02 6.03 2.03
C SER A 469 -28.17 6.35 1.05
N LEU A 470 -29.27 5.57 1.05
CA LEU A 470 -30.47 5.84 0.26
C LEU A 470 -31.16 7.18 0.61
N VAL A 471 -30.91 7.72 1.80
CA VAL A 471 -31.41 9.05 2.21
C VAL A 471 -30.92 10.15 1.25
N LEU A 472 -29.84 9.92 0.51
CA LEU A 472 -29.30 10.84 -0.48
C LEU A 472 -30.02 10.77 -1.83
N GLY A 473 -30.85 9.76 -2.07
CA GLY A 473 -31.39 9.44 -3.39
C GLY A 473 -30.37 8.68 -4.26
N PRO A 474 -30.73 7.52 -4.83
CA PRO A 474 -29.84 6.77 -5.69
C PRO A 474 -29.65 7.46 -7.05
N VAL A 475 -28.48 7.25 -7.65
CA VAL A 475 -28.16 7.77 -8.98
C VAL A 475 -28.44 6.71 -10.04
N LYS A 476 -29.08 7.12 -11.15
CA LYS A 476 -29.41 6.24 -12.27
C LYS A 476 -28.39 6.37 -13.40
N ILE A 477 -28.42 5.43 -14.35
CA ILE A 477 -27.50 5.44 -15.49
C ILE A 477 -27.51 6.75 -16.28
N ASN A 478 -28.69 7.39 -16.41
CA ASN A 478 -28.87 8.63 -17.15
C ASN A 478 -27.99 9.77 -16.63
N ASN A 479 -27.61 9.73 -15.36
CA ASN A 479 -26.74 10.73 -14.74
C ASN A 479 -25.27 10.58 -15.16
N VAL A 480 -24.83 9.37 -15.53
CA VAL A 480 -23.42 9.08 -15.88
C VAL A 480 -23.24 8.72 -17.35
N ASN A 481 -24.30 8.81 -18.15
CA ASN A 481 -24.26 8.46 -19.57
C ASN A 481 -23.27 9.34 -20.36
N GLN A 482 -22.65 8.77 -21.38
CA GLN A 482 -21.57 9.41 -22.12
C GLN A 482 -21.39 8.82 -23.52
N ASN A 483 -20.87 9.63 -24.45
CA ASN A 483 -20.68 9.27 -25.87
C ASN A 483 -19.21 9.30 -26.34
N LEU A 484 -18.27 9.51 -25.42
CA LEU A 484 -16.84 9.58 -25.73
C LEU A 484 -16.24 8.19 -25.97
N PHE A 485 -16.61 7.24 -25.12
CA PHE A 485 -16.10 5.88 -25.14
C PHE A 485 -17.22 4.87 -25.40
N SER A 486 -16.86 3.73 -25.97
CA SER A 486 -17.70 2.54 -26.09
C SER A 486 -17.12 1.41 -25.22
N ILE A 487 -17.99 0.50 -24.77
CA ILE A 487 -17.53 -0.69 -24.05
C ILE A 487 -16.93 -1.65 -25.07
N ALA A 488 -15.62 -1.90 -24.97
CA ALA A 488 -14.96 -2.91 -25.81
C ALA A 488 -15.02 -4.29 -25.16
N TYR A 489 -14.80 -4.35 -23.85
CA TYR A 489 -14.89 -5.58 -23.06
C TYR A 489 -15.09 -5.26 -21.59
N VAL A 490 -15.86 -6.10 -20.88
CA VAL A 490 -15.98 -6.04 -19.43
C VAL A 490 -15.75 -7.44 -18.87
N GLY A 491 -14.65 -7.60 -18.15
CA GLY A 491 -14.43 -8.79 -17.34
C GLY A 491 -15.22 -8.67 -16.04
N ILE A 492 -16.02 -9.69 -15.73
CA ILE A 492 -16.78 -9.80 -14.49
C ILE A 492 -16.35 -11.10 -13.80
N SER A 493 -15.89 -11.00 -12.55
CA SER A 493 -15.51 -12.18 -11.78
C SER A 493 -16.72 -13.04 -11.39
N GLN A 494 -16.45 -14.26 -10.94
CA GLN A 494 -17.43 -15.01 -10.14
C GLN A 494 -17.82 -14.19 -8.89
N PRO A 495 -19.10 -14.23 -8.46
CA PRO A 495 -19.53 -13.50 -7.28
C PRO A 495 -18.95 -14.07 -6.00
N LEU A 496 -18.49 -13.19 -5.12
CA LEU A 496 -18.30 -13.50 -3.72
C LEU A 496 -19.63 -13.24 -2.98
N THR A 497 -20.29 -14.31 -2.53
CA THR A 497 -21.52 -14.19 -1.73
C THR A 497 -21.19 -13.67 -0.34
N LEU A 498 -21.74 -12.51 0.01
CA LEU A 498 -21.56 -11.85 1.31
C LEU A 498 -22.79 -11.98 2.21
N GLY A 499 -23.95 -12.35 1.64
CA GLY A 499 -25.20 -12.58 2.36
C GLY A 499 -26.33 -12.96 1.41
N TYR A 500 -27.55 -13.06 1.94
CA TYR A 500 -28.74 -13.34 1.13
C TYR A 500 -29.01 -12.17 0.16
N ASN A 501 -29.03 -12.46 -1.15
CA ASN A 501 -29.12 -11.48 -2.24
C ASN A 501 -28.03 -10.40 -2.24
N PHE A 502 -26.89 -10.66 -1.59
CA PHE A 502 -25.78 -9.72 -1.52
C PHE A 502 -24.49 -10.35 -2.01
N HIS A 503 -23.98 -9.80 -3.12
CA HIS A 503 -22.82 -10.33 -3.82
C HIS A 503 -21.81 -9.23 -4.13
N ARG A 504 -20.54 -9.58 -4.10
CA ARG A 504 -19.46 -8.73 -4.59
C ARG A 504 -18.87 -9.31 -5.85
N TYR A 505 -18.74 -8.46 -6.85
CA TYR A 505 -18.09 -8.78 -8.12
C TYR A 505 -16.86 -7.91 -8.29
N VAL A 506 -15.85 -8.43 -8.98
CA VAL A 506 -14.77 -7.64 -9.53
C VAL A 506 -15.11 -7.29 -10.97
N PHE A 507 -15.07 -6.01 -11.29
CA PHE A 507 -15.23 -5.51 -12.64
C PHE A 507 -13.91 -4.97 -13.17
N VAL A 508 -13.55 -5.37 -14.38
CA VAL A 508 -12.44 -4.80 -15.16
C VAL A 508 -13.02 -4.33 -16.50
N SER A 509 -13.18 -3.01 -16.64
CA SER A 509 -13.81 -2.39 -17.81
C SER A 509 -12.76 -1.85 -18.77
N LEU A 510 -12.75 -2.36 -20.01
CA LEU A 510 -11.95 -1.86 -21.12
C LEU A 510 -12.85 -1.02 -22.05
N LEU A 511 -12.58 0.28 -22.12
CA LEU A 511 -13.42 1.25 -22.81
C LEU A 511 -12.66 1.85 -23.99
N LYS A 512 -13.16 1.68 -25.22
CA LYS A 512 -12.53 2.19 -26.45
C LYS A 512 -12.96 3.63 -26.69
N LEU A 513 -12.02 4.54 -26.99
CA LEU A 513 -12.35 5.89 -27.45
C LEU A 513 -13.04 5.77 -28.82
N ASN A 514 -14.22 6.36 -28.96
CA ASN A 514 -15.01 6.27 -30.19
C ASN A 514 -14.25 6.90 -31.36
N GLU A 515 -14.36 6.27 -32.55
CA GLU A 515 -13.59 6.70 -33.71
C GLU A 515 -13.92 8.12 -34.15
N ASP A 516 -15.19 8.52 -34.10
CA ASP A 516 -15.59 9.88 -34.48
C ASP A 516 -14.97 10.92 -33.55
N VAL A 517 -14.91 10.62 -32.25
CA VAL A 517 -14.25 11.47 -31.25
C VAL A 517 -12.75 11.52 -31.48
N MET A 518 -12.12 10.38 -31.79
CA MET A 518 -10.69 10.33 -32.15
C MET A 518 -10.39 11.18 -33.39
N ARG A 519 -11.23 11.05 -34.44
CA ARG A 519 -11.08 11.82 -35.68
C ARG A 519 -11.24 13.32 -35.43
N GLU A 520 -12.22 13.73 -34.64
CA GLU A 520 -12.40 15.14 -34.28
C GLU A 520 -11.24 15.67 -33.43
N LEU A 521 -10.76 14.87 -32.48
CA LEU A 521 -9.66 15.26 -31.60
C LEU A 521 -8.35 15.46 -32.37
N CYS A 522 -8.12 14.67 -33.42
CA CYS A 522 -6.89 14.65 -34.21
C CYS A 522 -6.98 15.45 -35.52
N ARG A 523 -8.11 16.12 -35.79
CA ARG A 523 -8.15 17.27 -36.70
C ARG A 523 -7.41 18.45 -36.08
#